data_AF-A0A959XUA3-F1
#
_entry.id   AF-A0A959XUA3-F1
#
_cell.length_a   1.000
_cell.length_b   1.000
_cell.length_c   1.000
_cell.angle_alpha   90.00
_cell.angle_beta   90.00
_cell.angle_gamma   90.00
#
_symmetry.space_group_name_H-M   'P 1'
#
loop_
_entity.id
_entity.type
_entity.pdbx_description
1 polymer ?
#
loop_
_entity_poly.entity_id
_entity_poly.type
_entity_poly.pdbx_seq_one_letter_code
_entity_poly.pdbx_strand_id
1 'polypeptide(L)'
;MNTTRIDRTRAARWTVGLLYMLFHSSCERPHPEQGYLHAAVDSLYTHSLHRAKLDRQALWRQVDIQLTDTSTRAHSHAILNTLVNGIDRHSALYPPGAVRERLQPATDRALTYPFSCRLLKDRIALVRVDGFMNGDSLSCGLFADSLQRAVLDLHAQRPIGWLIDLRSNTGGNMYPALAGLGPLLGCGDLGWDALPDGTRQAWWYCRAADHPEGADHITLVRSPVVLPDTLPAVVLIGQRTGSGGEALAMSFIGRPRTR
;
A
#
# COMPACT_ATOMS: atom_id res chain seq x y z
N MET A 1 57.14 -81.41 -39.84
CA MET A 1 56.73 -81.63 -41.25
C MET A 1 55.21 -81.66 -41.28
N ASN A 2 54.61 -80.83 -42.15
CA ASN A 2 53.20 -80.83 -42.59
C ASN A 2 52.11 -80.59 -41.54
N THR A 3 51.03 -79.83 -41.73
CA THR A 3 50.56 -78.80 -42.69
C THR A 3 49.18 -78.39 -42.14
N THR A 4 48.88 -77.10 -42.12
CA THR A 4 47.59 -76.49 -42.52
C THR A 4 46.26 -77.05 -41.97
N ARG A 5 45.51 -76.23 -41.20
CA ARG A 5 44.23 -75.66 -41.68
C ARG A 5 43.65 -74.61 -40.73
N ILE A 6 43.46 -73.42 -41.28
CA ILE A 6 42.55 -72.39 -40.80
C ILE A 6 41.14 -72.85 -41.18
N ASP A 7 40.22 -72.85 -40.22
CA ASP A 7 38.79 -72.86 -40.52
C ASP A 7 38.12 -71.63 -39.88
N ARG A 8 37.29 -70.97 -40.69
CA ARG A 8 36.52 -69.78 -40.35
C ARG A 8 35.13 -70.23 -39.93
N THR A 9 34.44 -69.35 -39.21
CA THR A 9 32.98 -69.36 -38.92
C THR A 9 32.51 -70.17 -37.71
N ARG A 10 32.25 -69.46 -36.60
CA ARG A 10 30.87 -69.08 -36.21
C ARG A 10 30.91 -68.08 -35.06
N ALA A 11 30.30 -66.93 -35.32
CA ALA A 11 30.08 -65.87 -34.34
C ALA A 11 29.08 -66.34 -33.28
N ALA A 12 29.49 -66.29 -32.00
CA ALA A 12 28.58 -66.32 -30.86
C ALA A 12 28.74 -64.99 -30.13
N ARG A 13 27.81 -64.08 -30.40
CA ARG A 13 27.63 -62.82 -29.70
C ARG A 13 27.18 -63.12 -28.28
N TRP A 14 27.98 -62.76 -27.28
CA TRP A 14 27.52 -62.59 -25.91
C TRP A 14 27.67 -61.13 -25.54
N THR A 15 26.56 -60.41 -25.73
CA THR A 15 26.37 -59.03 -25.29
C THR A 15 26.13 -59.07 -23.78
N VAL A 16 27.13 -58.71 -22.98
CA VAL A 16 26.93 -58.45 -21.55
C VAL A 16 26.17 -57.12 -21.46
N GLY A 17 24.90 -57.20 -21.10
CA GLY A 17 24.01 -56.04 -20.96
C GLY A 17 24.45 -55.16 -19.80
N LEU A 18 24.88 -53.93 -20.12
CA LEU A 18 24.95 -52.83 -19.17
C LEU A 18 23.50 -52.46 -18.81
N LEU A 19 23.07 -52.79 -17.59
CA LEU A 19 21.83 -52.29 -17.03
C LEU A 19 22.03 -50.81 -16.70
N TYR A 20 21.78 -49.93 -17.67
CA TYR A 20 21.58 -48.50 -17.41
C TYR A 20 20.28 -48.36 -16.63
N MET A 21 20.36 -48.28 -15.29
CA MET A 21 19.30 -47.65 -14.51
C MET A 21 19.29 -46.18 -14.90
N LEU A 22 18.47 -45.85 -15.91
CA LEU A 22 18.03 -44.49 -16.15
C LEU A 22 17.20 -44.07 -14.94
N PHE A 23 17.83 -43.42 -13.97
CA PHE A 23 17.12 -42.45 -13.14
C PHE A 23 16.55 -41.43 -14.11
N HIS A 24 15.27 -41.62 -14.48
CA HIS A 24 14.48 -40.51 -14.97
C HIS A 24 14.39 -39.55 -13.78
N SER A 25 15.30 -38.58 -13.72
CA SER A 25 14.93 -37.29 -13.16
C SER A 25 13.75 -36.84 -14.00
N SER A 26 12.55 -37.16 -13.55
CA SER A 26 11.34 -36.52 -14.02
C SER A 26 11.63 -35.03 -13.94
N CYS A 27 11.83 -34.40 -15.09
CA CYS A 27 11.74 -32.96 -15.19
C CYS A 27 10.25 -32.68 -14.97
N GLU A 28 9.81 -32.74 -13.71
CA GLU A 28 8.47 -32.34 -13.31
C GLU A 28 8.31 -30.92 -13.84
N ARG A 29 7.36 -30.74 -14.75
CA ARG A 29 7.06 -29.40 -15.24
C ARG A 29 6.61 -28.60 -14.02
N PRO A 30 7.15 -27.40 -13.80
CA PRO A 30 6.73 -26.54 -12.70
C PRO A 30 5.21 -26.44 -12.69
N HIS A 31 4.58 -26.60 -11.52
CA HIS A 31 3.14 -26.44 -11.40
C HIS A 31 2.75 -25.06 -11.97
N PRO A 32 1.69 -24.94 -12.79
CA PRO A 32 1.36 -23.67 -13.46
C PRO A 32 1.22 -22.46 -12.50
N GLU A 33 0.77 -22.73 -11.27
CA GLU A 33 0.65 -21.72 -10.22
C GLU A 33 1.96 -21.40 -9.47
N GLN A 34 2.97 -22.27 -9.55
CA GLN A 34 4.25 -22.08 -8.83
C GLN A 34 4.95 -20.79 -9.28
N GLY A 35 5.04 -20.57 -10.59
CA GLY A 35 5.64 -19.34 -11.12
C GLY A 35 4.91 -18.07 -10.67
N TYR A 36 3.57 -18.12 -10.56
CA TYR A 36 2.78 -17.02 -10.04
C TYR A 36 3.07 -16.74 -8.56
N LEU A 37 3.11 -17.77 -7.74
CA LEU A 37 3.37 -17.63 -6.29
C LEU A 37 4.81 -17.18 -6.02
N HIS A 38 5.79 -17.70 -6.76
CA HIS A 38 7.18 -17.27 -6.64
C HIS A 38 7.35 -15.80 -7.05
N ALA A 39 6.72 -15.36 -8.14
CA ALA A 39 6.71 -13.95 -8.54
C ALA A 39 6.06 -13.04 -7.48
N ALA A 40 5.00 -13.50 -6.82
CA ALA A 40 4.39 -12.75 -5.72
C ALA A 40 5.30 -12.66 -4.50
N VAL A 41 5.98 -13.75 -4.13
CA VAL A 41 7.02 -13.75 -3.07
C VAL A 41 8.17 -12.80 -3.42
N ASP A 42 8.57 -12.75 -4.69
CA ASP A 42 9.65 -11.87 -5.16
C ASP A 42 9.27 -10.39 -5.03
N SER A 43 8.05 -10.05 -5.42
CA SER A 43 7.51 -8.70 -5.24
C SER A 43 7.46 -8.33 -3.76
N LEU A 44 6.94 -9.22 -2.92
CA LEU A 44 6.86 -9.05 -1.48
C LEU A 44 8.24 -8.82 -0.85
N TYR A 45 9.24 -9.63 -1.21
CA TYR A 45 10.61 -9.47 -0.75
C TYR A 45 11.24 -8.16 -1.24
N THR A 46 11.02 -7.79 -2.49
CA THR A 46 11.63 -6.59 -3.10
C THR A 46 11.12 -5.31 -2.45
N HIS A 47 9.81 -5.23 -2.16
CA HIS A 47 9.15 -4.00 -1.74
C HIS A 47 8.83 -3.93 -0.24
N SER A 48 8.95 -5.02 0.52
CA SER A 48 8.67 -4.99 1.96
C SER A 48 9.67 -4.13 2.72
N LEU A 49 9.15 -3.28 3.63
CA LEU A 49 9.95 -2.58 4.64
C LEU A 49 10.71 -3.55 5.56
N HIS A 50 10.23 -4.78 5.69
CA HIS A 50 10.83 -5.83 6.50
C HIS A 50 11.72 -6.78 5.70
N ARG A 51 12.05 -6.47 4.43
CA ARG A 51 12.84 -7.34 3.54
C ARG A 51 14.12 -7.92 4.17
N ALA A 52 14.82 -7.16 5.00
CA ALA A 52 16.05 -7.58 5.67
C ALA A 52 15.83 -8.72 6.69
N LYS A 53 14.59 -8.95 7.13
CA LYS A 53 14.18 -10.02 8.04
C LYS A 53 13.55 -11.21 7.33
N LEU A 54 13.33 -11.11 6.01
CA LEU A 54 12.71 -12.16 5.22
C LEU A 54 13.79 -13.07 4.62
N ASP A 55 13.52 -14.37 4.59
CA ASP A 55 14.30 -15.33 3.80
C ASP A 55 13.48 -15.71 2.58
N ARG A 56 13.84 -15.16 1.42
CA ARG A 56 13.14 -15.40 0.14
C ARG A 56 13.08 -16.88 -0.21
N GLN A 57 14.17 -17.62 0.01
CA GLN A 57 14.24 -19.04 -0.33
C GLN A 57 13.41 -19.88 0.65
N ALA A 58 13.33 -19.49 1.93
CA ALA A 58 12.40 -20.12 2.87
C ALA A 58 10.93 -19.85 2.49
N LEU A 59 10.59 -18.64 2.07
CA LEU A 59 9.23 -18.29 1.62
C LEU A 59 8.82 -19.08 0.37
N TRP A 60 9.71 -19.23 -0.62
CA TRP A 60 9.47 -20.10 -1.77
C TRP A 60 9.23 -21.56 -1.35
N ARG A 61 10.06 -22.10 -0.45
CA ARG A 61 9.86 -23.48 0.06
C ARG A 61 8.51 -23.63 0.79
N GLN A 62 8.08 -22.63 1.56
CA GLN A 62 6.77 -22.64 2.22
C GLN A 62 5.61 -22.67 1.21
N VAL A 63 5.75 -21.94 0.10
CA VAL A 63 4.81 -22.00 -1.02
C VAL A 63 4.80 -23.41 -1.63
N ASP A 64 5.97 -23.94 -1.96
CA ASP A 64 6.10 -25.20 -2.70
C ASP A 64 5.52 -26.39 -1.91
N ILE A 65 5.71 -26.42 -0.58
CA ILE A 65 5.14 -27.48 0.29
C ILE A 65 3.60 -27.43 0.35
N GLN A 66 3.00 -26.26 0.12
CA GLN A 66 1.54 -26.08 0.13
C GLN A 66 0.91 -26.34 -1.25
N LEU A 67 1.72 -26.42 -2.30
CA LEU A 67 1.22 -26.75 -3.63
C LEU A 67 0.97 -28.25 -3.78
N THR A 68 -0.15 -28.56 -4.42
CA THR A 68 -0.53 -29.90 -4.88
C THR A 68 -0.91 -29.84 -6.35
N ASP A 69 -0.90 -30.96 -7.05
CA ASP A 69 -1.25 -31.04 -8.49
C ASP A 69 -2.65 -30.51 -8.84
N THR A 70 -3.54 -30.42 -7.84
CA THR A 70 -4.90 -29.91 -7.99
C THR A 70 -5.06 -28.46 -7.53
N SER A 71 -3.95 -27.74 -7.28
CA SER A 71 -4.00 -26.38 -6.75
C SER A 71 -4.57 -25.42 -7.78
N THR A 72 -5.59 -24.68 -7.36
CA THR A 72 -6.28 -23.67 -8.19
C THR A 72 -5.77 -22.28 -7.85
N ARG A 73 -6.12 -21.29 -8.70
CA ARG A 73 -5.85 -19.87 -8.41
C ARG A 73 -6.40 -19.42 -7.04
N ALA A 74 -7.56 -19.94 -6.63
CA ALA A 74 -8.14 -19.63 -5.33
C ALA A 74 -7.28 -20.19 -4.18
N HIS A 75 -6.72 -21.39 -4.35
CA HIS A 75 -5.76 -21.95 -3.40
C HIS A 75 -4.48 -21.11 -3.33
N SER A 76 -3.93 -20.71 -4.48
CA SER A 76 -2.77 -19.81 -4.56
C SER A 76 -3.01 -18.50 -3.79
N HIS A 77 -4.18 -17.87 -3.96
CA HIS A 77 -4.54 -16.67 -3.21
C HIS A 77 -4.65 -16.91 -1.70
N ALA A 78 -5.14 -18.07 -1.26
CA ALA A 78 -5.18 -18.41 0.17
C ALA A 78 -3.77 -18.57 0.77
N ILE A 79 -2.84 -19.20 0.03
CA ILE A 79 -1.42 -19.30 0.40
C ILE A 79 -0.81 -17.89 0.53
N LEU A 80 -0.98 -17.04 -0.50
CA LEU A 80 -0.45 -15.68 -0.47
C LEU A 80 -1.04 -14.82 0.65
N ASN A 81 -2.35 -14.95 0.91
CA ASN A 81 -2.98 -14.20 1.98
C ASN A 81 -2.39 -14.59 3.35
N THR A 82 -2.13 -15.87 3.59
CA THR A 82 -1.43 -16.34 4.79
C THR A 82 -0.03 -15.76 4.90
N LEU A 83 0.75 -15.76 3.81
CA LEU A 83 2.10 -15.22 3.79
C LEU A 83 2.13 -13.72 4.05
N VAL A 84 1.28 -12.94 3.39
CA VAL A 84 1.20 -11.48 3.54
C VAL A 84 0.83 -11.10 4.98
N ASN A 85 -0.19 -11.75 5.56
CA ASN A 85 -0.60 -11.51 6.95
C ASN A 85 0.45 -11.93 7.98
N GLY A 86 1.39 -12.80 7.60
CA GLY A 86 2.50 -13.22 8.45
C GLY A 86 3.67 -12.24 8.50
N ILE A 87 3.77 -11.31 7.54
CA ILE A 87 4.88 -10.34 7.47
C ILE A 87 4.66 -9.16 8.38
N ASP A 88 3.48 -8.53 8.28
CA ASP A 88 3.10 -7.41 9.13
C ASP A 88 1.56 -7.28 9.18
N ARG A 89 1.07 -6.30 9.95
CA ARG A 89 -0.36 -6.09 10.20
C ARG A 89 -1.02 -5.08 9.24
N HIS A 90 -0.24 -4.44 8.36
CA HIS A 90 -0.70 -3.37 7.46
C HIS A 90 -0.70 -3.78 5.97
N SER A 91 0.01 -4.85 5.63
CA SER A 91 0.03 -5.47 4.32
C SER A 91 -1.21 -6.34 4.11
N ALA A 92 -1.81 -6.27 2.92
CA ALA A 92 -3.00 -7.05 2.58
C ALA A 92 -3.00 -7.45 1.10
N LEU A 93 -3.53 -8.63 0.80
CA LEU A 93 -3.79 -9.08 -0.56
C LEU A 93 -5.25 -8.82 -0.93
N TYR A 94 -5.48 -8.10 -2.03
CA TYR A 94 -6.83 -7.85 -2.55
C TYR A 94 -7.09 -8.67 -3.81
N PRO A 95 -8.16 -9.51 -3.83
CA PRO A 95 -8.55 -10.19 -5.06
C PRO A 95 -9.09 -9.18 -6.09
N PRO A 96 -9.04 -9.49 -7.40
CA PRO A 96 -9.46 -8.56 -8.46
C PRO A 96 -10.86 -7.95 -8.27
N GLY A 97 -11.82 -8.73 -7.77
CA GLY A 97 -13.17 -8.25 -7.48
C GLY A 97 -13.20 -7.16 -6.41
N ALA A 98 -12.46 -7.33 -5.33
CA ALA A 98 -12.34 -6.35 -4.24
C ALA A 98 -11.60 -5.09 -4.70
N VAL A 99 -10.57 -5.23 -5.55
CA VAL A 99 -9.89 -4.10 -6.18
C VAL A 99 -10.86 -3.30 -7.04
N ARG A 100 -11.69 -3.97 -7.86
CA ARG A 100 -12.68 -3.30 -8.71
C ARG A 100 -13.69 -2.50 -7.89
N GLU A 101 -14.17 -3.06 -6.78
CA GLU A 101 -15.08 -2.35 -5.87
C GLU A 101 -14.40 -1.15 -5.20
N ARG A 102 -13.15 -1.29 -4.76
CA ARG A 102 -12.38 -0.18 -4.14
C ARG A 102 -11.99 0.93 -5.10
N LEU A 103 -11.77 0.60 -6.38
CA LEU A 103 -11.36 1.54 -7.43
C LEU A 103 -12.53 2.05 -8.25
N GLN A 104 -13.77 1.66 -7.93
CA GLN A 104 -14.93 2.19 -8.63
C GLN A 104 -14.97 3.71 -8.46
N PRO A 105 -14.97 4.49 -9.56
CA PRO A 105 -15.14 5.92 -9.46
C PRO A 105 -16.49 6.22 -8.82
N ALA A 106 -16.55 7.26 -8.00
CA ALA A 106 -17.81 7.75 -7.44
C ALA A 106 -18.66 8.37 -8.56
N THR A 107 -19.31 7.54 -9.37
CA THR A 107 -20.25 7.99 -10.41
C THR A 107 -21.61 8.30 -9.77
N ASP A 108 -22.11 9.52 -9.96
CA ASP A 108 -23.49 9.97 -9.69
C ASP A 108 -24.05 9.82 -8.27
N ARG A 109 -23.25 9.51 -7.25
CA ARG A 109 -23.65 9.79 -5.87
C ARG A 109 -23.54 11.29 -5.64
N ALA A 110 -24.62 11.92 -5.16
CA ALA A 110 -24.58 13.26 -4.58
C ALA A 110 -23.28 13.38 -3.78
N LEU A 111 -22.39 14.30 -4.19
CA LEU A 111 -21.01 14.42 -3.71
C LEU A 111 -21.03 14.71 -2.20
N THR A 112 -21.13 13.63 -1.44
CA THR A 112 -21.12 13.61 0.01
C THR A 112 -19.73 13.14 0.37
N TYR A 113 -18.85 14.10 0.61
CA TYR A 113 -17.53 13.78 1.09
C TYR A 113 -17.62 13.29 2.54
N PRO A 114 -16.76 12.35 2.95
CA PRO A 114 -16.73 11.81 4.31
C PRO A 114 -16.13 12.82 5.30
N PHE A 115 -16.63 14.06 5.35
CA PHE A 115 -16.30 15.05 6.36
C PHE A 115 -17.55 15.83 6.77
N SER A 116 -17.49 16.45 7.95
CA SER A 116 -18.51 17.40 8.39
C SER A 116 -17.88 18.52 9.20
N CYS A 117 -18.40 19.73 9.02
CA CYS A 117 -17.88 20.95 9.62
C CYS A 117 -19.03 21.68 10.32
N ARG A 118 -18.85 22.09 11.57
CA ARG A 118 -19.85 22.91 12.29
C ARG A 118 -19.22 23.70 13.43
N LEU A 119 -19.80 24.85 13.73
CA LEU A 119 -19.48 25.61 14.94
C LEU A 119 -20.25 25.01 16.12
N LEU A 120 -19.54 24.61 17.17
CA LEU A 120 -20.12 24.14 18.42
C LEU A 120 -20.52 25.31 19.32
N LYS A 121 -21.22 24.99 20.41
CA LYS A 121 -21.36 25.91 21.55
C LYS A 121 -19.95 26.32 22.02
N ASP A 122 -19.81 27.55 22.49
CA ASP A 122 -18.54 28.16 22.91
C ASP A 122 -17.57 28.56 21.78
N ARG A 123 -18.05 28.68 20.54
CA ARG A 123 -17.26 29.11 19.37
C ARG A 123 -16.08 28.17 19.06
N ILE A 124 -16.23 26.88 19.33
CA ILE A 124 -15.25 25.86 18.91
C ILE A 124 -15.65 25.34 17.54
N ALA A 125 -14.75 25.43 16.55
CA ALA A 125 -14.98 24.90 15.22
C ALA A 125 -14.65 23.40 15.18
N LEU A 126 -15.67 22.56 15.01
CA LEU A 126 -15.51 21.11 14.82
C LEU A 126 -15.34 20.81 13.32
N VAL A 127 -14.25 20.11 13.01
CA VAL A 127 -13.98 19.53 11.69
C VAL A 127 -13.79 18.04 11.88
N ARG A 128 -14.78 17.25 11.48
CA ARG A 128 -14.69 15.79 11.47
C ARG A 128 -14.32 15.33 10.07
N VAL A 129 -13.29 14.48 9.97
CA VAL A 129 -12.85 13.89 8.71
C VAL A 129 -12.77 12.38 8.88
N ASP A 130 -13.60 11.65 8.14
CA ASP A 130 -13.59 10.19 8.09
C ASP A 130 -12.72 9.71 6.90
N GLY A 131 -12.56 8.39 6.76
CA GLY A 131 -11.66 7.82 5.75
C GLY A 131 -12.14 8.03 4.30
N PHE A 132 -11.22 8.39 3.41
CA PHE A 132 -11.46 8.56 1.97
C PHE A 132 -10.68 7.48 1.21
N MET A 133 -11.35 6.45 0.71
CA MET A 133 -10.66 5.25 0.19
C MET A 133 -9.90 5.54 -1.10
N ASN A 134 -10.56 6.09 -2.11
CA ASN A 134 -9.97 6.51 -3.38
C ASN A 134 -11.00 7.33 -4.17
N GLY A 135 -10.50 8.14 -5.10
CA GLY A 135 -11.27 8.85 -6.11
C GLY A 135 -10.35 9.24 -7.25
N ASP A 136 -10.91 9.52 -8.42
CA ASP A 136 -10.13 10.11 -9.51
C ASP A 136 -9.58 11.49 -9.10
N SER A 137 -8.69 12.06 -9.93
CA SER A 137 -8.09 13.37 -9.65
C SER A 137 -9.15 14.46 -9.44
N LEU A 138 -10.30 14.35 -10.11
CA LEU A 138 -11.43 15.27 -9.95
C LEU A 138 -12.05 15.14 -8.55
N SER A 139 -12.38 13.93 -8.10
CA SER A 139 -12.94 13.66 -6.78
C SER A 139 -12.00 14.10 -5.66
N CYS A 140 -10.69 13.87 -5.82
CA CYS A 140 -9.67 14.33 -4.88
C CYS A 140 -9.63 15.87 -4.79
N GLY A 141 -9.63 16.55 -5.94
CA GLY A 141 -9.67 18.01 -5.98
C GLY A 141 -10.93 18.59 -5.35
N LEU A 142 -12.10 18.06 -5.71
CA LEU A 142 -13.36 18.54 -5.17
C LEU A 142 -13.50 18.25 -3.66
N PHE A 143 -12.98 17.13 -3.15
CA PHE A 143 -12.90 16.88 -1.71
C PHE A 143 -12.07 17.96 -1.03
N ALA A 144 -10.85 18.21 -1.53
CA ALA A 144 -9.93 19.18 -0.96
C ALA A 144 -10.53 20.59 -0.95
N ASP A 145 -11.07 21.03 -2.08
CA ASP A 145 -11.70 22.35 -2.24
C ASP A 145 -12.91 22.50 -1.31
N SER A 146 -13.75 21.46 -1.20
CA SER A 146 -14.95 21.51 -0.36
C SER A 146 -14.60 21.56 1.12
N LEU A 147 -13.61 20.78 1.57
CA LEU A 147 -13.14 20.79 2.95
C LEU A 147 -12.47 22.13 3.28
N GLN A 148 -11.61 22.63 2.38
CA GLN A 148 -10.94 23.93 2.55
C GLN A 148 -11.97 25.05 2.68
N ARG A 149 -12.97 25.08 1.80
CA ARG A 149 -14.05 26.07 1.86
C ARG A 149 -14.83 25.99 3.18
N ALA A 150 -15.17 24.79 3.64
CA ALA A 150 -15.85 24.61 4.92
C ALA A 150 -15.00 25.08 6.11
N VAL A 151 -13.67 24.89 6.06
CA VAL A 151 -12.73 25.43 7.06
C VAL A 151 -12.74 26.96 7.03
N LEU A 152 -12.70 27.59 5.85
CA LEU A 152 -12.73 29.06 5.72
C LEU A 152 -14.06 29.65 6.20
N ASP A 153 -15.18 29.01 5.86
CA ASP A 153 -16.52 29.41 6.30
C ASP A 153 -16.66 29.31 7.83
N LEU A 154 -16.06 28.29 8.46
CA LEU A 154 -15.97 28.20 9.92
C LEU A 154 -15.07 29.29 10.50
N HIS A 155 -13.91 29.54 9.90
CA HIS A 155 -13.00 30.58 10.36
C HIS A 155 -13.64 31.99 10.32
N ALA A 156 -14.41 32.29 9.28
CA ALA A 156 -15.14 33.56 9.14
C ALA A 156 -16.16 33.80 10.28
N GLN A 157 -16.63 32.74 10.94
CA GLN A 157 -17.50 32.82 12.11
C GLN A 157 -16.74 33.10 13.42
N ARG A 158 -15.43 33.37 13.35
CA ARG A 158 -14.54 33.75 14.47
C ARG A 158 -14.53 32.71 15.61
N PRO A 159 -14.15 31.46 15.32
CA PRO A 159 -13.98 30.46 16.35
C PRO A 159 -12.79 30.83 17.26
N ILE A 160 -12.80 30.33 18.48
CA ILE A 160 -11.69 30.51 19.44
C ILE A 160 -10.70 29.35 19.39
N GLY A 161 -11.00 28.30 18.64
CA GLY A 161 -10.17 27.10 18.48
C GLY A 161 -10.82 26.05 17.60
N TRP A 162 -10.03 25.03 17.25
CA TRP A 162 -10.42 23.93 16.39
C TRP A 162 -10.50 22.62 17.17
N LEU A 163 -11.50 21.81 16.86
CA LEU A 163 -11.59 20.42 17.26
C LEU A 163 -11.56 19.56 16.01
N ILE A 164 -10.47 18.84 15.79
CA ILE A 164 -10.26 17.97 14.63
C ILE A 164 -10.63 16.55 15.05
N ASP A 165 -11.77 16.03 14.59
CA ASP A 165 -12.24 14.71 14.98
C ASP A 165 -11.90 13.66 13.92
N LEU A 166 -10.93 12.81 14.25
CA LEU A 166 -10.43 11.71 13.41
C LEU A 166 -10.77 10.34 14.01
N ARG A 167 -11.61 10.27 15.06
CA ARG A 167 -11.88 9.04 15.82
C ARG A 167 -12.47 7.90 14.99
N SER A 168 -13.15 8.22 13.89
CA SER A 168 -13.73 7.26 12.95
C SER A 168 -12.94 7.11 11.65
N ASN A 169 -11.78 7.79 11.52
CA ASN A 169 -11.00 7.82 10.30
C ASN A 169 -10.10 6.59 10.16
N THR A 170 -10.60 5.57 9.46
CA THR A 170 -9.85 4.32 9.21
C THR A 170 -8.81 4.44 8.09
N GLY A 171 -8.56 5.63 7.57
CA GLY A 171 -7.54 5.92 6.56
C GLY A 171 -8.03 5.91 5.13
N GLY A 172 -7.21 5.36 4.22
CA GLY A 172 -7.34 5.52 2.78
C GLY A 172 -6.40 6.60 2.23
N ASN A 173 -6.76 7.17 1.09
CA ASN A 173 -6.05 8.29 0.50
C ASN A 173 -6.20 9.56 1.37
N MET A 174 -5.16 9.88 2.14
CA MET A 174 -5.12 11.03 3.05
C MET A 174 -4.91 12.39 2.35
N TYR A 175 -4.38 12.38 1.13
CA TYR A 175 -3.89 13.59 0.46
C TYR A 175 -4.99 14.67 0.28
N PRO A 176 -6.22 14.35 -0.16
CA PRO A 176 -7.29 15.34 -0.23
C PRO A 176 -7.64 15.99 1.12
N ALA A 177 -7.57 15.22 2.22
CA ALA A 177 -7.80 15.73 3.56
C ALA A 177 -6.67 16.66 4.02
N LEU A 178 -5.41 16.32 3.75
CA LEU A 178 -4.26 17.20 4.01
C LEU A 178 -4.41 18.53 3.25
N ALA A 179 -4.75 18.47 1.97
CA ALA A 179 -4.99 19.64 1.13
C ALA A 179 -6.12 20.54 1.67
N GLY A 180 -7.23 19.93 2.07
CA GLY A 180 -8.39 20.62 2.62
C GLY A 180 -8.14 21.25 3.99
N LEU A 181 -7.38 20.56 4.86
CA LEU A 181 -7.01 21.05 6.19
C LEU A 181 -5.77 21.95 6.20
N GLY A 182 -5.12 22.13 5.04
CA GLY A 182 -3.93 22.95 4.90
C GLY A 182 -3.99 24.35 5.52
N PRO A 183 -5.10 25.12 5.48
CA PRO A 183 -5.20 26.40 6.17
C PRO A 183 -5.01 26.30 7.69
N LEU A 184 -5.30 25.14 8.28
CA LEU A 184 -5.08 24.86 9.69
C LEU A 184 -3.65 24.39 9.96
N LEU A 185 -3.11 23.55 9.08
CA LEU A 185 -1.80 22.91 9.23
C LEU A 185 -0.65 23.88 8.99
N GLY A 186 -0.82 24.80 8.05
CA GLY A 186 0.20 25.77 7.66
C GLY A 186 1.12 25.27 6.55
N CYS A 187 1.96 26.19 6.08
CA CYS A 187 2.90 25.95 4.99
C CYS A 187 4.10 25.11 5.44
N GLY A 188 4.42 24.00 4.77
CA GLY A 188 5.63 23.20 4.98
C GLY A 188 5.40 21.68 5.00
N ASP A 189 6.40 20.96 5.50
CA ASP A 189 6.36 19.50 5.69
C ASP A 189 5.33 19.13 6.75
N LEU A 190 4.46 18.19 6.39
CA LEU A 190 3.39 17.68 7.25
C LEU A 190 3.68 16.25 7.72
N GLY A 191 4.80 15.66 7.30
CA GLY A 191 5.24 14.32 7.68
C GLY A 191 6.00 13.66 6.55
N TRP A 192 6.48 12.45 6.78
CA TRP A 192 7.24 11.70 5.79
C TRP A 192 7.15 10.19 6.01
N ASP A 193 7.29 9.46 4.91
CA ASP A 193 7.57 8.03 4.91
C ASP A 193 9.08 7.80 4.88
N ALA A 194 9.55 6.76 5.58
CA ALA A 194 10.92 6.27 5.45
C ALA A 194 10.94 5.12 4.45
N LEU A 195 11.64 5.32 3.34
CA LEU A 195 11.81 4.30 2.31
C LEU A 195 12.83 3.25 2.75
N PRO A 196 12.81 2.04 2.14
CA PRO A 196 13.71 0.96 2.54
C PRO A 196 15.21 1.25 2.42
N ASP A 197 15.60 2.25 1.63
CA ASP A 197 16.98 2.74 1.49
C ASP A 197 17.33 3.86 2.49
N GLY A 198 16.41 4.20 3.39
CA GLY A 198 16.54 5.24 4.40
C GLY A 198 16.23 6.65 3.91
N THR A 199 15.90 6.82 2.62
CA THR A 199 15.44 8.12 2.11
C THR A 199 14.08 8.48 2.72
N ARG A 200 13.85 9.78 2.93
CA ARG A 200 12.58 10.30 3.42
C ARG A 200 11.78 10.79 2.24
N GLN A 201 10.50 10.46 2.23
CA GLN A 201 9.54 10.96 1.27
C GLN A 201 8.51 11.81 2.00
N ALA A 202 8.61 13.13 1.89
CA ALA A 202 7.73 14.03 2.60
C ALA A 202 6.37 14.19 1.91
N TRP A 203 5.33 14.40 2.70
CA TRP A 203 4.10 15.05 2.24
C TRP A 203 4.03 16.45 2.86
N TRP A 204 3.62 17.43 2.07
CA TRP A 204 3.75 18.84 2.42
C TRP A 204 2.58 19.65 1.88
N TYR A 205 2.33 20.80 2.50
CA TYR A 205 1.32 21.77 2.06
C TYR A 205 2.00 23.11 1.83
N CYS A 206 2.17 23.52 0.58
CA CYS A 206 2.57 24.87 0.19
C CYS A 206 2.37 25.05 -1.31
N ARG A 207 2.76 26.20 -1.87
CA ARG A 207 2.86 26.33 -3.32
C ARG A 207 4.05 25.47 -3.76
N ALA A 208 3.91 24.74 -4.88
CA ALA A 208 4.97 23.87 -5.37
C ALA A 208 6.31 24.59 -5.60
N ALA A 209 6.27 25.86 -6.05
CA ALA A 209 7.47 26.69 -6.22
C ALA A 209 8.17 27.05 -4.90
N ASP A 210 7.46 26.93 -3.77
CA ASP A 210 7.96 27.26 -2.44
C ASP A 210 8.46 26.00 -1.68
N HIS A 211 8.36 24.80 -2.28
CA HIS A 211 8.84 23.54 -1.70
C HIS A 211 10.20 23.10 -2.30
N PRO A 212 11.20 22.71 -1.49
CA PRO A 212 12.51 22.28 -1.99
C PRO A 212 12.49 21.10 -2.96
N GLU A 213 11.55 20.17 -2.77
CA GLU A 213 11.44 18.95 -3.60
C GLU A 213 10.60 19.14 -4.88
N GLY A 214 10.02 20.32 -5.12
CA GLY A 214 9.18 20.57 -6.30
C GLY A 214 7.92 19.70 -6.37
N ALA A 215 7.38 19.49 -7.58
CA ALA A 215 6.05 18.91 -7.80
C ALA A 215 5.99 17.36 -7.85
N ASP A 216 7.12 16.67 -7.79
CA ASP A 216 7.23 15.30 -8.31
C ASP A 216 6.56 14.23 -7.43
N HIS A 217 6.17 14.53 -6.20
CA HIS A 217 5.67 13.50 -5.28
C HIS A 217 4.39 13.85 -4.52
N ILE A 218 3.51 14.66 -5.15
CA ILE A 218 2.13 15.04 -4.76
C ILE A 218 2.06 16.53 -4.39
N THR A 219 1.71 17.36 -5.38
CA THR A 219 1.28 18.75 -5.13
C THR A 219 -0.16 18.74 -4.63
N LEU A 220 -0.34 18.97 -3.33
CA LEU A 220 -1.67 18.92 -2.71
C LEU A 220 -2.60 20.04 -3.18
N VAL A 221 -2.08 21.22 -3.54
CA VAL A 221 -2.90 22.35 -4.01
C VAL A 221 -2.13 23.22 -5.00
N ARG A 222 -2.83 23.68 -6.05
CA ARG A 222 -2.31 24.71 -6.97
C ARG A 222 -2.18 26.10 -6.32
N SER A 223 -3.07 26.39 -5.35
CA SER A 223 -3.16 27.66 -4.63
C SER A 223 -3.39 27.40 -3.13
N PRO A 224 -2.34 27.36 -2.29
CA PRO A 224 -2.51 27.19 -0.85
C PRO A 224 -3.22 28.41 -0.23
N VAL A 225 -3.98 28.18 0.83
CA VAL A 225 -4.63 29.20 1.63
C VAL A 225 -4.03 29.18 3.03
N VAL A 226 -3.62 30.34 3.51
CA VAL A 226 -3.02 30.52 4.83
C VAL A 226 -3.97 31.36 5.66
N LEU A 227 -4.33 30.87 6.85
CA LEU A 227 -5.11 31.66 7.81
C LEU A 227 -4.23 32.73 8.47
N PRO A 228 -4.77 33.93 8.76
CA PRO A 228 -4.00 35.01 9.37
C PRO A 228 -3.58 34.70 10.81
N ASP A 229 -4.37 33.89 11.53
CA ASP A 229 -4.17 33.57 12.93
C ASP A 229 -3.99 32.06 13.16
N THR A 230 -3.03 31.69 14.02
CA THR A 230 -2.89 30.31 14.51
C THR A 230 -3.71 30.11 15.78
N LEU A 231 -4.96 29.68 15.61
CA LEU A 231 -5.83 29.31 16.73
C LEU A 231 -5.41 27.98 17.37
N PRO A 232 -5.71 27.75 18.67
CA PRO A 232 -5.53 26.45 19.29
C PRO A 232 -6.28 25.35 18.54
N ALA A 233 -5.71 24.15 18.47
CA ALA A 233 -6.36 22.97 17.91
C ALA A 233 -6.27 21.79 18.89
N VAL A 234 -7.30 20.96 18.93
CA VAL A 234 -7.30 19.68 19.62
C VAL A 234 -7.60 18.59 18.60
N VAL A 235 -6.78 17.56 18.54
CA VAL A 235 -6.96 16.42 17.61
C VAL A 235 -7.49 15.21 18.38
N LEU A 236 -8.69 14.76 18.03
CA LEU A 236 -9.30 13.56 18.62
C LEU A 236 -8.99 12.35 17.75
N ILE A 237 -8.24 11.40 18.33
CA ILE A 237 -8.00 10.08 17.76
C ILE A 237 -8.76 9.02 18.58
N GLY A 238 -9.11 7.91 17.94
CA GLY A 238 -9.88 6.83 18.55
C GLY A 238 -9.39 5.46 18.11
N GLN A 239 -9.99 4.40 18.64
CA GLN A 239 -9.60 3.01 18.33
C GLN A 239 -9.73 2.64 16.83
N ARG A 240 -10.47 3.44 16.06
CA ARG A 240 -10.66 3.26 14.61
C ARG A 240 -9.78 4.18 13.78
N THR A 241 -9.04 5.11 14.38
CA THR A 241 -8.08 5.92 13.65
C THR A 241 -6.97 5.01 13.13
N GLY A 242 -6.75 4.97 11.81
CA GLY A 242 -5.84 4.00 11.20
C GLY A 242 -5.28 4.46 9.85
N SER A 243 -4.11 3.94 9.48
CA SER A 243 -3.48 4.14 8.16
C SER A 243 -3.35 5.64 7.81
N GLY A 244 -3.80 6.08 6.63
CA GLY A 244 -3.85 7.50 6.24
C GLY A 244 -4.53 8.42 7.27
N GLY A 245 -5.41 7.90 8.14
CA GLY A 245 -6.02 8.66 9.23
C GLY A 245 -5.04 8.92 10.38
N GLU A 246 -4.12 7.98 10.65
CA GLU A 246 -3.01 8.19 11.58
C GLU A 246 -2.00 9.19 10.99
N ALA A 247 -1.67 9.07 9.71
CA ALA A 247 -0.78 10.03 9.05
C ALA A 247 -1.35 11.45 9.01
N LEU A 248 -2.67 11.59 8.80
CA LEU A 248 -3.36 12.87 8.95
C LEU A 248 -3.28 13.42 10.38
N ALA A 249 -3.44 12.57 11.40
CA ALA A 249 -3.29 12.97 12.80
C ALA A 249 -1.85 13.40 13.11
N MET A 250 -0.85 12.65 12.62
CA MET A 250 0.56 12.97 12.77
C MET A 250 0.93 14.32 12.15
N SER A 251 0.22 14.74 11.11
CA SER A 251 0.46 16.03 10.45
C SER A 251 0.17 17.24 11.34
N PHE A 252 -0.52 17.05 12.47
CA PHE A 252 -0.72 18.08 13.48
C PHE A 252 0.40 18.11 14.55
N ILE A 253 1.30 17.12 14.58
CA ILE A 253 2.44 17.10 15.49
C ILE A 253 3.41 18.21 15.08
N GLY A 254 3.86 19.01 16.04
CA GLY A 254 4.74 20.16 15.78
C GLY A 254 4.01 21.44 15.37
N ARG A 255 2.73 21.36 14.98
CA ARG A 255 1.90 22.55 14.74
C ARG A 255 1.72 23.34 16.05
N PRO A 256 2.04 24.65 16.11
CA PRO A 256 1.91 25.44 17.33
C PRO A 256 0.48 25.42 17.90
N ARG A 257 0.39 25.43 19.24
CA ARG A 257 -0.89 25.45 19.98
C ARG A 257 -1.82 24.27 19.66
N THR A 258 -1.26 23.10 19.42
CA THR A 258 -2.02 21.87 19.17
C THR A 258 -1.90 20.92 20.36
N ARG A 259 -2.98 20.21 20.68
CA ARG A 259 -3.02 19.16 21.71
C ARG A 259 -3.67 17.88 21.20
#